data_AF-A0A970LBY9-F1
#
_entry.id   AF-A0A970LBY9-F1
#
_cell.length_a   1.000
_cell.length_b   1.000
_cell.length_c   1.000
_cell.angle_alpha   90.00
_cell.angle_beta   90.00
_cell.angle_gamma   90.00
#
_symmetry.space_group_name_H-M   'P 1'
#
loop_
_entity.id
_entity.type
_entity.pdbx_description
1 polymer ?
#
loop_
_entity_poly.entity_id
_entity_poly.type
_entity_poly.pdbx_seq_one_letter_code
_entity_poly.pdbx_strand_id
1 'polypeptide(L)'
;MGISNKINLGFLVVGFVLFLASLVSIFEMGRIRRSVGDVITVNVDNINISSQLLEVTDQNIFALLSQIGITPDSVLQLESIYDDERFDRYLQSTRSTFSTGEEKALTDSIMFAYAAYMQILNEAPALWQESGYLQRREWYSSRLYPTYSRLRKYVQDLISLEQRLLHDNTRLIQDGFYRSMMPGVIAVASSILLLFLLSYFIRIYLIQPIRQIRTGVKNTLLFRKKYQVKLPADDELADLNESVAKLCDEHNKL
;
A
#
# COMPACT_ATOMS: atom_id res chain seq x y z
N MET A 1 31.57 -0.92 38.60
CA MET A 1 31.08 -0.20 37.39
C MET A 1 30.48 1.11 37.87
N GLY A 2 30.92 2.25 37.33
CA GLY A 2 30.48 3.53 37.87
C GLY A 2 29.01 3.84 37.60
N ILE A 3 28.35 4.58 38.48
CA ILE A 3 26.95 5.01 38.38
C ILE A 3 26.69 5.70 37.04
N SER A 4 27.60 6.58 36.62
CA SER A 4 27.54 7.26 35.32
C SER A 4 27.49 6.25 34.17
N ASN A 5 28.32 5.19 34.22
CA ASN A 5 28.31 4.14 33.20
C ASN A 5 27.03 3.30 33.25
N LYS A 6 26.47 3.00 34.43
CA LYS A 6 25.20 2.26 34.56
C LYS A 6 24.03 3.04 33.94
N ILE A 7 23.96 4.34 34.21
CA ILE A 7 22.93 5.23 33.66
C ILE A 7 23.11 5.39 32.15
N ASN A 8 24.33 5.71 31.69
CA ASN A 8 24.63 5.89 30.27
C ASN A 8 24.34 4.62 29.47
N LEU A 9 24.66 3.44 29.99
CA LEU A 9 24.33 2.18 29.34
C LEU A 9 22.81 2.01 29.18
N GLY A 10 22.03 2.33 30.22
CA GLY A 10 20.57 2.26 30.19
C GLY A 10 19.96 3.19 29.12
N PHE A 11 20.40 4.45 29.08
CA PHE A 11 19.96 5.39 28.05
C PHE A 11 20.43 5.00 26.64
N LEU A 12 21.65 4.49 26.51
CA LEU A 12 22.21 4.07 25.23
C LEU A 12 21.46 2.85 24.67
N VAL A 13 21.07 1.89 25.50
CA VAL A 13 20.24 0.75 25.08
C VAL A 13 18.87 1.22 24.60
N VAL A 14 18.20 2.11 25.34
CA VAL A 14 16.91 2.67 24.93
C VAL A 14 17.03 3.43 23.61
N GLY A 15 18.04 4.30 23.49
CA GLY A 15 18.30 5.06 22.28
C GLY A 15 18.59 4.16 21.07
N PHE A 16 19.37 3.09 21.27
CA PHE A 16 19.70 2.14 20.21
C PHE A 16 18.48 1.35 19.72
N VAL A 17 17.61 0.90 20.64
CA VAL A 17 16.35 0.22 20.29
C VAL A 17 15.43 1.15 19.50
N LEU A 18 15.26 2.39 19.94
CA LEU A 18 14.45 3.40 19.24
C LEU A 18 15.00 3.73 17.84
N PHE A 19 16.32 3.80 17.72
CA PHE A 19 16.98 4.06 16.45
C PHE A 19 16.78 2.91 15.46
N LEU A 20 16.99 1.66 15.88
CA LEU A 20 16.72 0.48 15.05
C LEU A 20 15.25 0.38 14.65
N ALA A 21 14.33 0.65 15.59
CA ALA A 21 12.90 0.71 15.30
C ALA A 21 12.55 1.71 14.19
N SER A 22 13.16 2.89 14.27
CA SER A 22 12.96 3.97 13.30
C SER A 22 13.51 3.60 11.92
N LEU A 23 14.69 2.99 11.87
CA LEU A 23 15.27 2.46 10.62
C LEU A 23 14.36 1.41 9.97
N VAL A 24 13.92 0.41 10.74
CA VAL A 24 13.03 -0.65 10.23
C VAL A 24 11.74 -0.06 9.68
N SER A 25 11.12 0.89 10.40
CA SER A 25 9.91 1.57 9.96
C SER A 25 10.09 2.31 8.62
N ILE A 26 11.20 3.03 8.45
CA ILE A 26 11.52 3.75 7.20
C ILE A 26 11.69 2.79 6.03
N PHE A 27 12.40 1.68 6.23
CA PHE A 27 12.63 0.67 5.18
C PHE A 27 11.32 0.00 4.75
N GLU A 28 10.47 -0.38 5.71
CA GLU A 28 9.18 -1.00 5.46
C GLU A 28 8.24 -0.05 4.70
N MET A 29 8.15 1.22 5.11
CA MET A 29 7.33 2.22 4.41
C MET A 29 7.80 2.49 2.97
N GLY A 30 9.12 2.47 2.74
CA GLY A 30 9.71 2.63 1.40
C GLY A 30 9.47 1.46 0.45
N ARG A 31 9.24 0.25 0.97
CA ARG A 31 8.86 -0.94 0.19
C ARG A 31 7.39 -0.86 -0.22
N ILE A 32 6.50 -0.51 0.72
CA ILE A 32 5.06 -0.41 0.46
C ILE A 32 4.76 0.65 -0.60
N ARG A 33 5.31 1.86 -0.45
CA ARG A 33 4.98 2.98 -1.34
C ARG A 33 5.22 2.67 -2.82
N ARG A 34 6.30 1.94 -3.14
CA ARG A 34 6.62 1.55 -4.52
C ARG A 34 5.69 0.44 -5.01
N SER A 35 5.51 -0.62 -4.23
CA SER A 35 4.68 -1.76 -4.63
C SER A 35 3.19 -1.43 -4.79
N VAL A 36 2.66 -0.46 -4.02
CA VAL A 36 1.24 -0.08 -4.04
C VAL A 36 0.90 0.80 -5.23
N GLY A 37 1.76 1.79 -5.53
CA GLY A 37 1.54 2.73 -6.62
C GLY A 37 1.55 2.04 -7.98
N ASP A 38 2.47 1.10 -8.18
CA ASP A 38 2.67 0.46 -9.48
C ASP A 38 1.49 -0.48 -9.82
N VAL A 39 1.00 -1.27 -8.86
CA VAL A 39 -0.09 -2.23 -9.10
C VAL A 39 -1.43 -1.51 -9.34
N ILE A 40 -1.77 -0.50 -8.53
CA ILE A 40 -3.02 0.24 -8.71
C ILE A 40 -3.03 1.00 -10.04
N THR A 41 -1.91 1.65 -10.39
CA THR A 41 -1.78 2.38 -11.67
C THR A 41 -2.00 1.44 -12.85
N VAL A 42 -1.38 0.26 -12.83
CA VAL A 42 -1.55 -0.75 -13.89
C VAL A 42 -3.01 -1.18 -14.06
N ASN A 43 -3.71 -1.55 -12.99
CA ASN A 43 -5.12 -1.95 -13.11
C ASN A 43 -6.03 -0.80 -13.56
N VAL A 44 -5.78 0.44 -13.11
CA VAL A 44 -6.55 1.61 -13.56
C VAL A 44 -6.32 1.87 -15.05
N ASP A 45 -5.06 1.80 -15.51
CA ASP A 45 -4.71 1.96 -16.92
C ASP A 45 -5.38 0.86 -17.76
N ASN A 46 -5.40 -0.39 -17.27
CA ASN A 46 -6.06 -1.50 -17.95
C ASN A 46 -7.58 -1.30 -18.07
N ILE A 47 -8.24 -0.82 -17.01
CA ILE A 47 -9.68 -0.46 -17.06
C ILE A 47 -9.90 0.63 -18.11
N ASN A 48 -9.03 1.64 -18.15
CA ASN A 48 -9.15 2.74 -19.11
C ASN A 48 -8.98 2.24 -20.56
N ILE A 49 -7.94 1.44 -20.85
CA ILE A 49 -7.72 0.84 -22.18
C ILE A 49 -8.93 -0.01 -22.60
N SER A 50 -9.44 -0.84 -21.68
CA SER A 50 -10.60 -1.70 -21.96
C SER A 50 -11.89 -0.88 -22.19
N SER A 51 -12.05 0.23 -21.48
CA SER A 51 -13.16 1.16 -21.68
C SER A 51 -13.05 1.89 -23.02
N GLN A 52 -11.84 2.25 -23.44
CA GLN A 52 -11.58 2.85 -24.75
C GLN A 52 -11.85 1.87 -25.90
N LEU A 53 -11.51 0.58 -25.75
CA LEU A 53 -11.90 -0.46 -26.71
C LEU A 53 -13.42 -0.54 -26.86
N LEU A 54 -14.14 -0.51 -25.74
CA LEU A 54 -15.60 -0.53 -25.73
C LEU A 54 -16.18 0.72 -26.42
N GLU A 55 -15.67 1.89 -26.07
CA GLU A 55 -16.13 3.17 -26.62
C GLU A 55 -15.93 3.26 -28.12
N VAL A 56 -14.76 2.88 -28.65
CA VAL A 56 -14.50 2.88 -30.10
C VAL A 56 -15.43 1.91 -30.81
N THR A 57 -15.64 0.72 -30.25
CA THR A 57 -16.57 -0.26 -30.82
C THR A 57 -18.00 0.28 -30.87
N ASP A 58 -18.44 0.96 -29.80
CA ASP A 58 -19.75 1.59 -29.72
C ASP A 58 -19.88 2.75 -30.73
N GLN A 59 -18.88 3.61 -30.83
CA GLN A 59 -18.85 4.72 -31.79
C GLN A 59 -19.00 4.20 -33.22
N ASN A 60 -18.28 3.13 -33.58
CA ASN A 60 -18.32 2.55 -34.91
C ASN A 60 -19.69 1.96 -35.24
N ILE A 61 -20.33 1.26 -34.30
CA ILE A 61 -21.69 0.73 -34.52
C ILE A 61 -22.74 1.84 -34.60
N PHE A 62 -22.64 2.89 -33.78
CA PHE A 62 -23.56 4.04 -33.82
C PHE A 62 -23.42 4.83 -35.12
N ALA A 63 -22.19 5.02 -35.61
CA ALA A 63 -21.92 5.66 -36.89
C ALA A 63 -22.53 4.86 -38.05
N LEU A 64 -22.45 3.52 -38.01
CA LEU A 64 -23.09 2.68 -39.02
C LEU A 64 -24.62 2.71 -38.94
N LEU A 65 -25.17 2.65 -37.72
CA LEU A 65 -26.62 2.69 -37.48
C LEU A 65 -27.27 3.96 -38.05
N SER A 66 -26.62 5.11 -37.89
CA SER A 66 -27.14 6.38 -38.39
C SER A 66 -27.26 6.41 -39.92
N GLN A 67 -26.46 5.59 -40.62
CA GLN A 67 -26.44 5.50 -42.08
C GLN A 67 -27.46 4.50 -42.65
N ILE A 68 -28.03 3.58 -41.85
CA ILE A 68 -28.95 2.54 -42.35
C ILE A 68 -30.19 3.17 -43.04
N GLY A 69 -30.66 4.31 -42.53
CA GLY A 69 -31.85 5.02 -43.01
C GLY A 69 -31.61 6.07 -44.09
N ILE A 70 -30.36 6.34 -44.49
CA ILE A 70 -30.01 7.43 -45.42
C ILE A 70 -29.80 6.88 -46.84
N THR A 71 -30.01 7.71 -47.87
CA THR A 71 -29.87 7.38 -49.30
C THR A 71 -28.41 7.04 -49.70
N PRO A 72 -28.20 6.33 -50.82
CA PRO A 72 -26.89 5.80 -51.24
C PRO A 72 -25.75 6.83 -51.39
N ASP A 73 -26.07 8.10 -51.64
CA ASP A 73 -25.05 9.16 -51.76
C ASP A 73 -24.34 9.51 -50.43
N SER A 74 -24.81 8.96 -49.31
CA SER A 74 -24.19 9.15 -47.97
C SER A 74 -23.12 8.10 -47.61
N VAL A 75 -22.80 7.18 -48.51
CA VAL A 75 -21.80 6.09 -48.36
C VAL A 75 -20.36 6.61 -48.06
N LEU A 76 -20.13 7.92 -48.25
CA LEU A 76 -18.86 8.63 -48.00
C LEU A 76 -18.40 8.70 -46.53
N GLN A 77 -19.15 8.16 -45.56
CA GLN A 77 -18.72 8.13 -44.15
C GLN A 77 -18.34 6.72 -43.65
N LEU A 78 -18.32 5.70 -44.51
CA LEU A 78 -17.94 4.34 -44.10
C LEU A 78 -16.42 4.15 -44.06
N GLU A 79 -15.68 4.90 -44.88
CA GLU A 79 -14.20 4.88 -44.98
C GLU A 79 -13.53 5.20 -43.63
N SER A 80 -14.12 6.09 -42.83
CA SER A 80 -13.63 6.44 -41.49
C SER A 80 -13.75 5.32 -40.45
N ILE A 81 -14.57 4.29 -40.69
CA ILE A 81 -14.70 3.13 -39.80
C ILE A 81 -13.64 2.08 -40.14
N TYR A 82 -13.29 1.93 -41.42
CA TYR A 82 -12.26 0.98 -41.86
C TYR A 82 -10.84 1.47 -41.57
N ASP A 83 -10.60 2.77 -41.63
CA ASP A 83 -9.30 3.39 -41.30
C ASP A 83 -9.13 3.70 -39.80
N ASP A 84 -10.07 3.28 -38.94
CA ASP A 84 -9.99 3.56 -37.51
C ASP A 84 -8.98 2.65 -36.77
N GLU A 85 -7.72 3.06 -36.80
CA GLU A 85 -6.63 2.38 -36.08
C GLU A 85 -6.73 2.49 -34.54
N ARG A 86 -7.72 3.20 -33.97
CA ARG A 86 -7.84 3.35 -32.51
C ARG A 86 -8.02 2.00 -31.83
N PHE A 87 -8.86 1.13 -32.38
CA PHE A 87 -9.11 -0.19 -31.78
C PHE A 87 -7.83 -1.03 -31.75
N ASP A 88 -7.11 -1.09 -32.88
CA ASP A 88 -5.85 -1.84 -32.97
C ASP A 88 -4.77 -1.28 -32.04
N ARG A 89 -4.67 0.05 -31.91
CA ARG A 89 -3.75 0.68 -30.95
C ARG A 89 -4.07 0.30 -29.52
N TYR A 90 -5.34 0.33 -29.11
CA TYR A 90 -5.73 -0.09 -27.77
C TYR A 90 -5.50 -1.58 -27.55
N LEU A 91 -5.78 -2.42 -28.54
CA LEU A 91 -5.51 -3.87 -28.49
C LEU A 91 -4.01 -4.21 -28.48
N GLN A 92 -3.16 -3.36 -29.05
CA GLN A 92 -1.71 -3.50 -28.91
C GLN A 92 -1.24 -3.11 -27.51
N SER A 93 -1.80 -2.04 -26.93
CA SER A 93 -1.49 -1.61 -25.56
C SER A 93 -1.86 -2.67 -24.52
N THR A 94 -2.92 -3.46 -24.74
CA THR A 94 -3.25 -4.57 -23.83
C THR A 94 -2.15 -5.62 -23.76
N ARG A 95 -1.42 -5.88 -24.86
CA ARG A 95 -0.34 -6.90 -24.89
C ARG A 95 0.87 -6.55 -24.04
N SER A 96 1.14 -5.26 -23.79
CA SER A 96 2.26 -4.82 -22.95
C SER A 96 1.91 -4.79 -21.47
N THR A 97 0.64 -4.60 -21.13
CA THR A 97 0.21 -4.29 -19.76
C THR A 97 -0.48 -5.48 -19.09
N PHE A 98 -1.13 -6.35 -19.86
CA PHE A 98 -1.85 -7.49 -19.32
C PHE A 98 -0.92 -8.68 -19.13
N SER A 99 -0.86 -9.18 -17.91
CA SER A 99 0.19 -10.11 -17.48
C SER A 99 -0.35 -11.46 -17.03
N THR A 100 -1.58 -11.50 -16.52
CA THR A 100 -2.24 -12.70 -16.01
C THR A 100 -2.74 -13.60 -17.13
N GLY A 101 -2.95 -14.89 -16.83
CA GLY A 101 -3.49 -15.85 -17.79
C GLY A 101 -4.92 -15.51 -18.22
N GLU A 102 -5.75 -15.01 -17.31
CA GLU A 102 -7.15 -14.65 -17.59
C GLU A 102 -7.26 -13.40 -18.48
N GLU A 103 -6.47 -12.35 -18.20
CA GLU A 103 -6.45 -11.15 -19.04
C GLU A 103 -6.02 -11.48 -20.48
N LYS A 104 -5.01 -12.36 -20.65
CA LYS A 104 -4.54 -12.81 -21.96
C LYS A 104 -5.62 -13.60 -22.71
N ALA A 105 -6.28 -14.54 -22.04
CA ALA A 105 -7.36 -15.33 -22.65
C ALA A 105 -8.55 -14.46 -23.10
N LEU A 106 -8.92 -13.46 -22.30
CA LEU A 106 -9.96 -12.50 -22.70
C LEU A 106 -9.50 -11.60 -23.84
N THR A 107 -8.25 -11.16 -23.85
CA THR A 107 -7.68 -10.36 -24.96
C THR A 107 -7.67 -11.13 -26.27
N ASP A 108 -7.30 -12.41 -26.24
CA ASP A 108 -7.37 -13.28 -27.41
C ASP A 108 -8.82 -13.44 -27.88
N SER A 109 -9.76 -13.61 -26.95
CA SER A 109 -11.20 -13.69 -27.27
C SER A 109 -11.73 -12.39 -27.90
N ILE A 110 -11.29 -11.22 -27.42
CA ILE A 110 -11.59 -9.91 -28.00
C ILE A 110 -11.03 -9.81 -29.42
N MET A 111 -9.77 -10.23 -29.63
CA MET A 111 -9.12 -10.23 -30.95
C MET A 111 -9.90 -11.09 -31.95
N PHE A 112 -10.30 -12.30 -31.57
CA PHE A 112 -11.10 -13.18 -32.44
C PHE A 112 -12.49 -12.61 -32.72
N ALA A 113 -13.16 -12.06 -31.69
CA ALA A 113 -14.48 -11.46 -31.85
C ALA A 113 -14.43 -10.19 -32.72
N TYR A 114 -13.37 -9.40 -32.63
CA TYR A 114 -13.15 -8.23 -33.46
C TYR A 114 -12.89 -8.61 -34.92
N ALA A 115 -12.07 -9.63 -35.18
CA ALA A 115 -11.86 -10.13 -36.53
C ALA A 115 -13.18 -10.61 -37.19
N ALA A 116 -14.01 -11.33 -36.43
CA ALA A 116 -15.33 -11.74 -36.90
C ALA A 116 -16.26 -10.53 -37.15
N TYR A 117 -16.24 -9.53 -36.28
CA TYR A 117 -16.99 -8.28 -36.43
C TYR A 117 -16.58 -7.53 -37.70
N MET A 118 -15.28 -7.34 -37.93
CA MET A 118 -14.73 -6.72 -39.14
C MET A 118 -15.08 -7.50 -40.41
N GLN A 119 -15.05 -8.83 -40.36
CA GLN A 119 -15.42 -9.66 -41.50
C GLN A 119 -16.88 -9.44 -41.93
N ILE A 120 -17.81 -9.37 -40.97
CA ILE A 120 -19.20 -9.05 -41.26
C ILE A 120 -19.31 -7.61 -41.77
N LEU A 121 -18.64 -6.67 -41.12
CA LEU A 121 -18.67 -5.25 -41.49
C LEU A 121 -18.25 -5.02 -42.96
N ASN A 122 -17.25 -5.76 -43.46
CA ASN A 122 -16.78 -5.71 -44.85
C ASN A 122 -17.86 -6.02 -45.90
N GLU A 123 -19.00 -6.61 -45.51
CA GLU A 123 -20.14 -6.82 -46.42
C GLU A 123 -20.99 -5.55 -46.62
N ALA A 124 -20.86 -4.56 -45.73
CA ALA A 124 -21.66 -3.34 -45.73
C ALA A 124 -21.58 -2.51 -47.03
N PRO A 125 -20.41 -2.29 -47.67
CA PRO A 125 -20.33 -1.47 -48.88
C PRO A 125 -21.18 -2.01 -50.03
N ALA A 126 -21.13 -3.33 -50.28
CA ALA A 126 -21.92 -3.99 -51.32
C ALA A 126 -23.43 -3.92 -50.99
N LEU A 127 -23.79 -4.14 -49.71
CA LEU A 127 -25.19 -4.06 -49.26
C LEU A 127 -25.76 -2.64 -49.39
N TRP A 128 -24.96 -1.59 -49.21
CA TRP A 128 -25.43 -0.21 -49.36
C TRP A 128 -25.66 0.20 -50.82
N GLN A 129 -24.93 -0.41 -51.76
CA GLN A 129 -25.09 -0.15 -53.20
C GLN A 129 -26.26 -0.92 -53.81
N GLU A 130 -26.47 -2.18 -53.39
CA GLU A 130 -27.36 -3.10 -54.08
C GLU A 130 -28.69 -3.35 -53.36
N SER A 131 -28.79 -3.03 -52.06
CA SER A 131 -29.91 -3.44 -51.20
C SER A 131 -30.74 -2.28 -50.66
N GLY A 132 -32.05 -2.51 -50.54
CA GLY A 132 -33.00 -1.56 -49.93
C GLY A 132 -32.96 -1.56 -48.40
N TYR A 133 -33.64 -0.59 -47.78
CA TYR A 133 -33.68 -0.41 -46.32
C TYR A 133 -34.00 -1.70 -45.53
N LEU A 134 -34.99 -2.49 -45.97
CA LEU A 134 -35.39 -3.71 -45.27
C LEU A 134 -34.27 -4.76 -45.22
N GLN A 135 -33.51 -4.91 -46.29
CA GLN A 135 -32.39 -5.85 -46.38
C GLN A 135 -31.21 -5.39 -45.52
N ARG A 136 -30.90 -4.09 -45.51
CA ARG A 136 -29.86 -3.52 -44.63
C ARG A 136 -30.20 -3.68 -43.15
N ARG A 137 -31.47 -3.45 -42.79
CA ARG A 137 -31.97 -3.66 -41.43
C ARG A 137 -31.85 -5.12 -41.02
N GLU A 138 -32.27 -6.05 -41.89
CA GLU A 138 -32.22 -7.49 -41.60
C GLU A 138 -30.78 -7.97 -41.42
N TRP A 139 -29.86 -7.55 -42.30
CA TRP A 139 -28.43 -7.84 -42.16
C TRP A 139 -27.86 -7.30 -40.84
N TYR A 140 -28.23 -6.07 -40.46
CA TYR A 140 -27.80 -5.49 -39.20
C TYR A 140 -28.27 -6.34 -38.00
N SER A 141 -29.56 -6.68 -37.93
CA SER A 141 -30.12 -7.40 -36.78
C SER A 141 -29.70 -8.87 -36.71
N SER A 142 -29.59 -9.54 -37.86
CA SER A 142 -29.32 -10.98 -37.91
C SER A 142 -27.83 -11.33 -37.93
N ARG A 143 -26.96 -10.44 -38.43
CA ARG A 143 -25.53 -10.73 -38.64
C ARG A 143 -24.61 -9.80 -37.85
N LEU A 144 -24.75 -8.49 -38.07
CA LEU A 144 -23.81 -7.52 -37.48
C LEU A 144 -24.01 -7.38 -35.96
N TYR A 145 -25.24 -7.18 -35.51
CA TYR A 145 -25.56 -6.97 -34.10
C TYR A 145 -25.15 -8.15 -33.19
N PRO A 146 -25.41 -9.43 -33.55
CA PRO A 146 -24.94 -10.56 -32.74
C PRO A 146 -23.41 -10.62 -32.62
N THR A 147 -22.69 -10.30 -33.69
CA THR A 147 -21.22 -10.32 -33.71
C THR A 147 -20.64 -9.18 -32.89
N TYR A 148 -21.18 -7.97 -33.05
CA TYR A 148 -20.88 -6.81 -32.20
C TYR A 148 -21.21 -7.08 -30.72
N SER A 149 -22.38 -7.64 -30.41
CA SER A 149 -22.79 -7.95 -29.05
C SER A 149 -21.82 -8.93 -28.36
N ARG A 150 -21.30 -9.91 -29.11
CA ARG A 150 -20.28 -10.83 -28.62
C ARG A 150 -18.96 -10.13 -28.32
N LEU A 151 -18.47 -9.28 -29.23
CA LEU A 151 -17.28 -8.46 -29.00
C LEU A 151 -17.44 -7.57 -27.76
N ARG A 152 -18.55 -6.81 -27.71
CA ARG A 152 -18.92 -5.96 -26.59
C ARG A 152 -18.89 -6.73 -25.26
N LYS A 153 -19.46 -7.93 -25.24
CA LYS A 153 -19.47 -8.79 -24.05
C LYS A 153 -18.06 -9.14 -23.58
N TYR A 154 -17.16 -9.57 -24.47
CA TYR A 154 -15.80 -9.90 -24.07
C TYR A 154 -15.03 -8.69 -23.52
N VAL A 155 -15.23 -7.51 -24.11
CA VAL A 155 -14.63 -6.27 -23.59
C VAL A 155 -15.21 -5.92 -22.20
N GLN A 156 -16.52 -6.11 -21.98
CA GLN A 156 -17.16 -5.92 -20.67
C GLN A 156 -16.67 -6.92 -19.62
N ASP A 157 -16.47 -8.18 -20.02
CA ASP A 157 -15.92 -9.23 -19.16
C ASP A 157 -14.48 -8.88 -18.74
N LEU A 158 -13.67 -8.30 -19.65
CA LEU A 158 -12.34 -7.79 -19.36
C LEU A 158 -12.36 -6.59 -18.41
N ILE A 159 -13.23 -5.60 -18.63
CA ILE A 159 -13.42 -4.47 -17.69
C ILE A 159 -13.78 -4.99 -16.29
N SER A 160 -14.70 -5.97 -16.22
CA SER A 160 -15.12 -6.56 -14.96
C SER A 160 -14.00 -7.34 -14.27
N LEU A 161 -13.16 -8.03 -15.05
CA LEU A 161 -11.98 -8.71 -14.53
C LEU A 161 -11.00 -7.69 -13.91
N GLU A 162 -10.68 -6.62 -14.62
CA GLU A 162 -9.76 -5.59 -14.13
C GLU A 162 -10.28 -4.86 -12.88
N GLN A 163 -11.59 -4.61 -12.81
CA GLN A 163 -12.22 -4.08 -11.61
C GLN A 163 -12.11 -5.04 -10.41
N ARG A 164 -12.26 -6.35 -10.64
CA ARG A 164 -12.05 -7.37 -9.60
C ARG A 164 -10.58 -7.42 -9.17
N LEU A 165 -9.65 -7.42 -10.11
CA LEU A 165 -8.21 -7.42 -9.82
C LEU A 165 -7.80 -6.16 -9.05
N LEU A 166 -8.30 -4.98 -9.43
CA LEU A 166 -8.08 -3.73 -8.69
C LEU A 166 -8.59 -3.84 -7.25
N HIS A 167 -9.78 -4.38 -7.04
CA HIS A 167 -10.36 -4.55 -5.72
C HIS A 167 -9.56 -5.54 -4.85
N ASP A 168 -9.19 -6.69 -5.42
CA ASP A 168 -8.41 -7.71 -4.72
C ASP A 168 -6.99 -7.22 -4.42
N ASN A 169 -6.34 -6.56 -5.36
CA ASN A 169 -5.04 -5.92 -5.15
C ASN A 169 -5.11 -4.83 -4.08
N THR A 170 -6.17 -4.02 -4.07
CA THR A 170 -6.39 -2.99 -3.03
C THR A 170 -6.52 -3.63 -1.65
N ARG A 171 -7.24 -4.75 -1.52
CA ARG A 171 -7.34 -5.49 -0.26
C ARG A 171 -6.00 -6.07 0.19
N LEU A 172 -5.27 -6.71 -0.71
CA LEU A 172 -3.93 -7.24 -0.41
C LEU A 172 -2.97 -6.14 0.04
N ILE A 173 -3.08 -4.96 -0.57
CA ILE A 173 -2.31 -3.77 -0.21
C ILE A 173 -2.67 -3.28 1.20
N GLN A 174 -3.97 -3.20 1.53
CA GLN A 174 -4.43 -2.81 2.86
C GLN A 174 -3.91 -3.79 3.93
N ASP A 175 -4.09 -5.09 3.72
CA ASP A 175 -3.62 -6.13 4.64
C ASP A 175 -2.09 -6.11 4.78
N GLY A 176 -1.38 -5.95 3.67
CA GLY A 176 0.07 -5.80 3.63
C GLY A 176 0.56 -4.57 4.39
N PHE A 177 -0.14 -3.45 4.27
CA PHE A 177 0.14 -2.21 4.99
C PHE A 177 0.02 -2.40 6.51
N TYR A 178 -1.09 -2.98 6.98
CA TYR A 178 -1.27 -3.28 8.40
C TYR A 178 -0.18 -4.21 8.96
N ARG A 179 0.18 -5.27 8.20
CA ARG A 179 1.22 -6.20 8.63
C ARG A 179 2.62 -5.59 8.63
N SER A 180 2.92 -4.69 7.70
CA SER A 180 4.20 -3.99 7.63
C SER A 180 4.36 -2.93 8.72
N MET A 181 3.25 -2.40 9.26
CA MET A 181 3.29 -1.50 10.43
C MET A 181 3.54 -2.21 11.77
N MET A 182 3.25 -3.52 11.88
CA MET A 182 3.38 -4.26 13.15
C MET A 182 4.76 -4.12 13.82
N PRO A 183 5.89 -4.31 13.12
CA PRO A 183 7.21 -4.14 13.73
C PRO A 183 7.42 -2.76 14.36
N GLY A 184 6.92 -1.70 13.70
CA GLY A 184 6.98 -0.33 14.24
C GLY A 184 6.16 -0.17 15.51
N VAL A 185 4.93 -0.67 15.54
CA VAL A 185 4.06 -0.62 16.72
C VAL A 185 4.66 -1.39 17.90
N ILE A 186 5.15 -2.60 17.66
CA ILE A 186 5.80 -3.44 18.69
C ILE A 186 7.03 -2.73 19.25
N ALA A 187 7.82 -2.07 18.41
CA ALA A 187 9.01 -1.37 18.84
C ALA A 187 8.68 -0.13 19.69
N VAL A 188 7.64 0.63 19.35
CA VAL A 188 7.16 1.75 20.18
C VAL A 188 6.67 1.24 21.54
N ALA A 189 5.85 0.19 21.56
CA ALA A 189 5.35 -0.41 22.80
C ALA A 189 6.50 -0.92 23.69
N SER A 190 7.48 -1.59 23.09
CA SER A 190 8.68 -2.09 23.78
C SER A 190 9.52 -0.95 24.35
N SER A 191 9.63 0.17 23.63
CA SER A 191 10.37 1.35 24.07
C SER A 191 9.71 2.03 25.27
N ILE A 192 8.38 2.13 25.28
CA ILE A 192 7.63 2.63 26.44
C ILE A 192 7.89 1.74 27.66
N LEU A 193 7.85 0.42 27.49
CA LEU A 193 8.12 -0.54 28.56
C LEU A 193 9.55 -0.39 29.10
N LEU A 194 10.54 -0.26 28.22
CA LEU A 194 11.94 -0.02 28.60
C LEU A 194 12.12 1.31 29.35
N LEU A 195 11.39 2.37 28.98
CA LEU A 195 11.41 3.63 29.72
C LEU A 195 10.86 3.48 31.14
N PHE A 196 9.78 2.71 31.32
CA PHE A 196 9.27 2.37 32.65
C PHE A 196 10.29 1.59 33.47
N LEU A 197 10.94 0.61 32.86
CA LEU A 197 11.98 -0.20 33.52
C LEU A 197 13.20 0.66 33.90
N LEU A 198 13.66 1.53 33.02
CA LEU A 198 14.77 2.46 33.29
C LEU A 198 14.42 3.42 34.43
N SER A 199 13.21 3.99 34.41
CA SER A 199 12.70 4.85 35.49
C SER A 199 12.65 4.13 36.83
N TYR A 200 12.20 2.87 36.84
CA TYR A 200 12.20 2.01 38.01
C TYR A 200 13.62 1.74 38.52
N PHE A 201 14.56 1.45 37.61
CA PHE A 201 15.97 1.22 37.95
C PHE A 201 16.62 2.46 38.57
N ILE A 202 16.43 3.64 37.97
CA ILE A 202 16.92 4.92 38.53
C ILE A 202 16.33 5.17 39.92
N ARG A 203 15.03 4.86 40.12
CA ARG A 203 14.40 5.04 41.43
C ARG A 203 15.06 4.19 42.53
N ILE A 204 15.30 2.91 42.26
CA ILE A 204 15.82 1.96 43.27
C ILE A 204 17.33 2.13 43.49
N TYR A 205 18.11 2.29 42.42
CA TYR A 205 19.57 2.27 42.53
C TYR A 205 20.18 3.66 42.73
N LEU A 206 19.45 4.75 42.50
CA LEU A 206 19.95 6.12 42.68
C LEU A 206 19.12 6.92 43.68
N ILE A 207 17.83 7.12 43.38
CA ILE A 207 17.00 8.06 44.13
C ILE A 207 16.76 7.58 45.57
N GLN A 208 16.44 6.29 45.76
CA GLN A 208 16.22 5.73 47.09
C GLN A 208 17.49 5.76 47.96
N PRO A 209 18.66 5.28 47.51
CA PRO A 209 19.93 5.38 48.22
C PRO A 209 20.25 6.81 48.67
N ILE A 210 20.15 7.79 47.76
CA ILE A 210 20.41 9.20 48.08
C ILE A 210 19.44 9.71 49.15
N ARG A 211 18.14 9.36 49.07
CA ARG A 211 17.15 9.73 50.09
C ARG A 211 17.44 9.07 51.44
N GLN A 212 17.87 7.82 51.45
CA GLN A 212 18.24 7.11 52.68
C GLN A 212 19.47 7.74 53.32
N ILE A 213 20.53 8.02 52.56
CA ILE A 213 21.74 8.72 53.05
C ILE A 213 21.34 10.07 53.66
N ARG A 214 20.59 10.91 52.92
CA ARG A 214 20.14 12.22 53.38
C ARG A 214 19.37 12.13 54.71
N THR A 215 18.46 11.16 54.81
CA THR A 215 17.63 10.99 56.00
C THR A 215 18.45 10.46 57.18
N GLY A 216 19.38 9.54 56.93
CA GLY A 216 20.33 9.05 57.93
C GLY A 216 21.18 10.19 58.50
N VAL A 217 21.80 11.00 57.64
CA VAL A 217 22.61 12.16 58.05
C VAL A 217 21.79 13.16 58.85
N LYS A 218 20.60 13.53 58.36
CA LYS A 218 19.70 14.46 59.07
C LYS A 218 19.36 13.95 60.47
N ASN A 219 19.11 12.65 60.62
CA ASN A 219 18.77 12.06 61.90
C ASN A 219 19.95 12.00 62.88
N THR A 220 21.16 11.79 62.38
CA THR A 220 22.39 11.86 63.18
C THR A 220 22.64 13.28 63.65
N LEU A 221 22.54 14.28 62.77
CA LEU A 221 22.78 15.68 63.12
C LEU A 221 21.72 16.26 64.09
N LEU A 222 20.44 15.99 63.87
CA LEU A 222 19.36 16.61 64.67
C LEU A 222 19.02 15.83 65.94
N PHE A 223 19.16 14.51 65.93
CA PHE A 223 18.67 13.64 67.00
C PHE A 223 19.74 12.73 67.60
N ARG A 224 21.03 12.93 67.26
CA ARG A 224 22.19 12.10 67.69
C ARG A 224 21.97 10.59 67.51
N LYS A 225 21.18 10.20 66.50
CA LYS A 225 20.96 8.78 66.19
C LYS A 225 22.17 8.20 65.45
N LYS A 226 22.53 6.95 65.78
CA LYS A 226 23.59 6.21 65.07
C LYS A 226 23.22 6.03 63.60
N TYR A 227 24.15 6.34 62.70
CA TYR A 227 23.98 6.17 61.26
C TYR A 227 24.04 4.67 60.89
N GLN A 228 23.02 4.15 60.21
CA GLN A 228 22.91 2.71 59.90
C GLN A 228 22.34 2.45 58.49
N VAL A 229 22.62 3.33 57.54
CA VAL A 229 22.14 3.15 56.16
C VAL A 229 22.98 2.05 55.47
N LYS A 230 22.30 1.03 54.93
CA LYS A 230 22.91 -0.01 54.10
C LYS A 230 22.36 0.09 52.68
N LEU A 231 23.25 0.17 51.71
CA LEU A 231 22.87 0.27 50.31
C LEU A 231 22.94 -1.09 49.61
N PRO A 232 22.05 -1.35 48.63
CA PRO A 232 21.98 -2.63 47.92
C PRO A 232 23.02 -2.77 46.79
N ALA A 233 23.65 -1.68 46.35
CA ALA A 233 24.61 -1.69 45.25
C ALA A 233 26.01 -1.34 45.76
N ASP A 234 27.02 -1.99 45.18
CA ASP A 234 28.45 -1.74 45.42
C ASP A 234 29.00 -0.85 44.28
N ASP A 235 28.75 0.45 44.40
CA ASP A 235 29.18 1.49 43.45
C ASP A 235 29.52 2.79 44.20
N GLU A 236 29.74 3.90 43.49
CA GLU A 236 30.20 5.15 44.12
C GLU A 236 29.23 5.69 45.19
N LEU A 237 27.96 5.27 45.18
CA LEU A 237 27.02 5.58 46.27
C LEU A 237 27.34 4.79 47.55
N ALA A 238 27.87 3.57 47.43
CA ALA A 238 28.35 2.79 48.55
C ALA A 238 29.60 3.42 49.18
N ASP A 239 30.56 3.83 48.35
CA ASP A 239 31.77 4.53 48.80
C ASP A 239 31.43 5.84 49.52
N LEU A 240 30.46 6.59 48.97
CA LEU A 240 29.92 7.80 49.59
C LEU A 240 29.24 7.48 50.92
N ASN A 241 28.42 6.42 50.98
CA ASN A 241 27.72 6.00 52.19
C ASN A 241 28.69 5.59 53.30
N GLU A 242 29.77 4.89 52.97
CA GLU A 242 30.82 4.51 53.94
C GLU A 242 31.56 5.74 54.47
N SER A 243 31.92 6.67 53.58
CA SER A 243 32.59 7.93 53.97
C SER A 243 31.70 8.77 54.89
N VAL A 244 30.41 8.87 54.58
CA VAL A 244 29.41 9.56 55.41
C VAL A 244 29.22 8.86 56.76
N ALA A 245 29.21 7.52 56.79
CA ALA A 245 29.09 6.76 58.03
C ALA A 245 30.25 7.05 58.99
N LYS A 246 31.49 7.09 58.49
CA LYS A 246 32.69 7.43 59.29
C LYS A 246 32.59 8.82 59.90
N LEU A 247 32.19 9.83 59.10
CA LEU A 247 32.00 11.20 59.58
C LEU A 247 30.89 11.32 60.63
N CYS A 248 29.77 10.61 60.44
CA CYS A 248 28.67 10.61 61.40
C CYS A 248 29.05 9.92 62.72
N ASP A 249 29.85 8.86 62.67
CA ASP A 249 30.35 8.18 63.86
C ASP A 249 31.37 9.04 64.63
N GLU A 250 32.23 9.80 63.95
CA GLU A 250 33.12 10.77 64.60
C GLU A 250 32.34 11.91 65.26
N HIS A 251 31.33 12.46 64.58
CA HIS A 251 30.48 13.51 65.14
C HIS A 251 29.76 13.07 66.42
N ASN A 252 29.28 11.82 66.48
CA ASN A 252 28.61 11.29 67.68
C ASN A 252 29.56 10.97 68.84
N LYS A 253 30.88 10.93 68.62
CA LYS A 253 31.89 10.77 69.69
C LYS A 253 32.26 12.10 70.37
N LEU A 254 31.90 13.22 69.77
CA LEU A 254 32.06 14.59 70.30
C LEU A 254 30.81 15.02 71.09
#